data_AF-A0A523AU98-F1
#
_entry.id   AF-A0A523AU98-F1
#
_cell.length_a   1.000
_cell.length_b   1.000
_cell.length_c   1.000
_cell.angle_alpha   90.00
_cell.angle_beta   90.00
_cell.angle_gamma   90.00
#
_symmetry.space_group_name_H-M   'P 1'
#
loop_
_entity.id
_entity.type
_entity.pdbx_description
1 polymer ?
#
loop_
_entity_poly.entity_id
_entity_poly.type
_entity_poly.pdbx_seq_one_letter_code
_entity_poly.pdbx_strand_id
1 'polypeptide(L)'
;SEPLGERFSFQFCALLSPWGFPLVFLREGRGELPPPLVEAIVEAFRRGVKEAMEMIENHFPLQFSVRHLLEDSKREVLERMVEEGLGAMVFLLEETVGILPPSRGGGRGLPAEFSPLLELWLNFELRREMEEGTFERVAERMEEMRELSLRIDEPFLSLILSRKLAEHAGRLTGGEGDLEVLKRMEEGLSLPLRPNLWRAQVKCFRLREKYSAQVDRRVWEGFQRVGRLLNLRL
;
A
#
# COMPACT_ATOMS: atom_id res chain seq x y z
N SER A 1 -35.37 -24.39 -1.51
CA SER A 1 -35.63 -23.10 -0.86
C SER A 1 -34.48 -22.80 0.06
N GLU A 2 -33.48 -22.07 -0.42
CA GLU A 2 -32.35 -21.59 0.38
C GLU A 2 -32.79 -20.47 1.33
N PRO A 3 -32.34 -20.44 2.59
CA PRO A 3 -32.39 -19.23 3.38
C PRO A 3 -31.01 -18.57 3.45
N LEU A 4 -31.01 -17.31 2.98
CA LEU A 4 -30.38 -16.12 3.57
C LEU A 4 -28.92 -16.21 4.03
N GLY A 5 -28.07 -15.47 3.32
CA GLY A 5 -26.69 -15.21 3.68
C GLY A 5 -26.55 -14.55 5.06
N GLU A 6 -25.95 -15.29 5.98
CA GLU A 6 -25.37 -14.75 7.19
C GLU A 6 -24.14 -13.92 6.82
N ARG A 7 -24.19 -12.61 7.13
CA ARG A 7 -22.99 -11.77 7.15
C ARG A 7 -22.16 -12.17 8.35
N PHE A 8 -21.10 -12.95 8.12
CA PHE A 8 -20.10 -13.21 9.15
C PHE A 8 -19.28 -11.94 9.40
N SER A 9 -19.25 -11.46 10.64
CA SER A 9 -18.34 -10.41 11.07
C SER A 9 -17.15 -11.05 11.79
N PHE A 10 -15.94 -10.81 11.32
CA PHE A 10 -14.72 -11.28 11.95
C PHE A 10 -14.10 -10.14 12.77
N GLN A 11 -13.74 -10.40 14.02
CA GLN A 11 -12.92 -9.50 14.82
C GLN A 11 -11.53 -10.10 15.04
N PHE A 12 -10.51 -9.25 14.91
CA PHE A 12 -9.11 -9.64 14.97
C PHE A 12 -8.55 -9.44 16.37
N CYS A 13 -7.83 -10.45 16.87
CA CYS A 13 -6.87 -10.22 17.93
C CYS A 13 -5.50 -10.74 17.48
N ALA A 14 -4.53 -9.84 17.44
CA ALA A 14 -3.13 -10.17 17.18
C ALA A 14 -2.40 -10.15 18.53
N LEU A 15 -1.88 -11.31 18.92
CA LEU A 15 -1.12 -11.45 20.14
C LEU A 15 0.36 -11.23 19.81
N LEU A 16 0.90 -10.12 20.29
CA LEU A 16 2.31 -9.80 20.12
C LEU A 16 3.15 -10.71 21.02
N SER A 17 3.96 -11.55 20.39
CA SER A 17 5.14 -12.12 21.03
C SER A 17 6.39 -11.69 20.29
N PRO A 18 7.55 -11.63 20.95
CA PRO A 18 8.78 -11.22 20.30
C PRO A 18 9.26 -12.19 19.20
N TRP A 19 8.59 -13.34 18.98
CA TRP A 19 9.08 -14.40 18.09
C TRP A 19 7.98 -15.13 17.27
N GLY A 20 6.77 -14.58 17.16
CA GLY A 20 5.71 -15.19 16.35
C GLY A 20 4.32 -14.58 16.59
N PHE A 21 3.55 -14.46 15.50
CA PHE A 21 2.17 -13.94 15.49
C PHE A 21 1.18 -15.09 15.28
N PRO A 22 0.43 -15.48 16.32
CA PRO A 22 -0.85 -16.12 16.12
C PRO A 22 -1.91 -15.06 15.80
N LEU A 23 -2.45 -15.11 14.59
CA LEU A 23 -3.69 -14.40 14.25
C LEU A 23 -4.86 -15.25 14.72
N VAL A 24 -5.55 -14.74 15.73
CA VAL A 24 -6.71 -15.39 16.31
C VAL A 24 -7.97 -14.81 15.68
N PHE A 25 -8.75 -15.67 15.03
CA PHE A 25 -10.05 -15.31 14.46
C PHE A 25 -11.15 -15.60 15.48
N LEU A 26 -11.79 -14.55 16.00
CA LEU A 26 -12.99 -14.70 16.79
C LEU A 26 -14.19 -14.81 15.86
N ARG A 27 -14.61 -16.06 15.62
CA ARG A 27 -15.91 -16.36 15.02
C ARG A 27 -16.97 -16.09 16.10
N GLU A 28 -17.72 -15.00 15.96
CA GLU A 28 -18.93 -14.63 16.76
C GLU A 28 -18.77 -13.75 18.02
N GLY A 29 -17.66 -13.03 18.22
CA GLY A 29 -17.46 -12.19 19.43
C GLY A 29 -17.65 -10.69 19.21
N ARG A 30 -18.51 -10.05 20.03
CA ARG A 30 -18.43 -8.60 20.27
C ARG A 30 -17.22 -8.33 21.18
N GLY A 31 -16.24 -7.60 20.66
CA GLY A 31 -15.31 -6.73 21.38
C GLY A 31 -14.50 -7.38 22.51
N GLU A 32 -13.20 -7.54 22.25
CA GLU A 32 -12.13 -7.88 23.21
C GLU A 32 -12.00 -9.38 23.57
N LEU A 33 -10.75 -9.84 23.67
CA LEU A 33 -10.46 -11.12 24.29
C LEU A 33 -10.84 -11.04 25.77
N PRO A 34 -11.42 -12.09 26.37
CA PRO A 34 -11.67 -12.12 27.81
C PRO A 34 -10.35 -11.81 28.55
N PRO A 35 -10.33 -10.87 29.53
CA PRO A 35 -9.13 -10.55 30.29
C PRO A 35 -8.37 -11.77 30.84
N PRO A 36 -9.04 -12.85 31.34
CA PRO A 36 -8.35 -14.06 31.79
C PRO A 36 -7.59 -14.80 30.68
N LEU A 37 -8.08 -14.72 29.44
CA LEU A 37 -7.44 -15.34 28.29
C LEU A 37 -6.20 -14.56 27.86
N VAL A 38 -6.26 -13.23 27.90
CA VAL A 38 -5.09 -12.37 27.67
C VAL A 38 -4.01 -12.64 28.70
N GLU A 39 -4.36 -12.69 29.98
CA GLU A 39 -3.43 -13.03 31.06
C GLU A 39 -2.81 -14.42 30.88
N ALA A 40 -3.62 -15.41 30.51
CA ALA A 40 -3.13 -16.76 30.25
C ALA A 40 -2.12 -16.81 29.11
N ILE A 41 -2.39 -16.07 28.02
CA ILE A 41 -1.49 -16.00 26.86
C ILE A 41 -0.19 -15.28 27.21
N VAL A 42 -0.26 -14.15 27.92
CA VAL A 42 0.92 -13.42 28.40
C VAL A 42 1.78 -14.32 29.29
N GLU A 43 1.17 -15.08 30.19
CA GLU A 43 1.88 -15.99 31.07
C GLU A 43 2.48 -17.19 30.32
N ALA A 44 1.79 -17.71 29.31
CA ALA A 44 2.35 -18.73 28.43
C ALA A 44 3.56 -18.21 27.64
N PHE A 45 3.51 -16.95 27.16
CA PHE A 45 4.67 -16.33 26.50
C PHE A 45 5.87 -16.15 27.43
N ARG A 46 5.63 -15.86 28.72
CA ARG A 46 6.70 -15.80 29.73
C ARG A 46 7.38 -17.16 29.95
N ARG A 47 6.63 -18.26 29.86
CA ARG A 47 7.16 -19.62 30.00
C ARG A 47 7.84 -20.14 28.72
N GLY A 48 7.41 -19.67 27.56
CA GLY A 48 8.09 -19.89 26.29
C GLY A 48 7.16 -19.89 25.08
N VAL A 49 7.71 -19.57 23.91
CA VAL A 49 6.97 -19.43 22.65
C VAL A 49 6.19 -20.71 22.30
N LYS A 50 6.77 -21.89 22.55
CA LYS A 50 6.13 -23.18 22.26
C LYS A 50 4.86 -23.39 23.08
N GLU A 51 4.90 -23.09 24.38
CA GLU A 51 3.73 -23.22 25.26
C GLU A 51 2.63 -22.21 24.93
N ALA A 52 3.01 -20.99 24.53
CA ALA A 52 2.06 -20.00 24.05
C ALA A 52 1.35 -20.45 22.77
N MET A 53 2.09 -21.02 21.82
CA MET A 53 1.51 -21.55 20.59
C MET A 53 0.57 -22.73 20.87
N GLU A 54 0.98 -23.69 21.71
CA GLU A 54 0.13 -24.81 22.13
C GLU A 54 -1.14 -24.33 22.85
N MET A 55 -1.04 -23.32 23.72
CA MET A 55 -2.20 -22.73 24.40
C MET A 55 -3.18 -22.12 23.39
N ILE A 56 -2.67 -21.38 22.40
CA ILE A 56 -3.49 -20.72 21.38
C ILE A 56 -4.09 -21.76 20.43
N GLU A 57 -3.38 -22.86 20.14
CA GLU A 57 -3.89 -24.01 19.36
C GLU A 57 -5.07 -24.68 20.04
N ASN A 58 -4.99 -24.83 21.37
CA ASN A 58 -6.05 -25.45 22.14
C ASN A 58 -7.29 -24.54 22.32
N HIS A 59 -7.11 -23.21 22.32
CA HIS A 59 -8.22 -22.27 22.55
C HIS A 59 -8.88 -21.76 21.25
N PHE A 60 -8.19 -21.84 20.11
CA PHE A 60 -8.69 -21.31 18.84
C PHE A 60 -8.65 -22.39 17.74
N PRO A 61 -9.78 -23.07 17.47
CA PRO A 61 -9.84 -24.20 16.54
C PRO A 61 -9.62 -23.82 15.07
N LEU A 62 -9.63 -22.53 14.73
CA LEU A 62 -9.27 -22.00 13.42
C LEU A 62 -8.04 -21.12 13.56
N GLN A 63 -6.87 -21.73 13.36
CA GLN A 63 -5.62 -20.99 13.25
C GLN A 63 -5.28 -20.80 11.78
N PHE A 64 -5.31 -19.55 11.34
CA PHE A 64 -4.49 -19.19 10.19
C PHE A 64 -3.22 -18.56 10.73
N SER A 65 -2.09 -19.27 10.61
CA SER A 65 -0.80 -18.61 10.71
C SER A 65 -0.73 -17.56 9.59
N VAL A 66 0.04 -16.48 9.81
CA VAL A 66 0.32 -15.49 8.75
C VAL A 66 0.75 -16.20 7.46
N ARG A 67 1.54 -17.29 7.59
CA ARG A 67 1.94 -18.17 6.48
C ARG A 67 0.75 -18.82 5.73
N HIS A 68 -0.28 -19.27 6.45
CA HIS A 68 -1.50 -19.84 5.86
C HIS A 68 -2.44 -18.79 5.24
N LEU A 69 -2.32 -17.51 5.60
CA LEU A 69 -3.03 -16.40 4.96
C LEU A 69 -2.31 -15.91 3.70
N LEU A 70 -0.98 -16.02 3.67
CA LEU A 70 -0.12 -15.56 2.58
C LEU A 70 0.05 -16.56 1.42
N GLU A 71 -0.58 -17.73 1.48
CA GLU A 71 -0.67 -18.61 0.30
C GLU A 71 -1.53 -17.95 -0.79
N ASP A 72 -1.10 -18.05 -2.06
CA ASP A 72 -1.70 -17.33 -3.21
C ASP A 72 -3.23 -17.47 -3.30
N SER A 73 -3.78 -18.60 -2.86
CA SER A 73 -5.22 -18.91 -2.88
C SER A 73 -6.05 -18.08 -1.89
N LYS A 74 -5.44 -17.36 -0.95
CA LYS A 74 -6.13 -16.54 0.06
C LYS A 74 -5.78 -15.05 0.00
N ARG A 75 -5.03 -14.62 -1.02
CA ARG A 75 -4.71 -13.20 -1.24
C ARG A 75 -5.96 -12.33 -1.41
N GLU A 76 -7.00 -12.81 -2.08
CA GLU A 76 -8.28 -12.08 -2.23
C GLU A 76 -8.99 -11.85 -0.88
N VAL A 77 -8.87 -12.80 0.06
CA VAL A 77 -9.44 -12.68 1.40
C VAL A 77 -8.67 -11.63 2.19
N LEU A 78 -7.33 -11.65 2.13
CA LEU A 78 -6.49 -10.61 2.69
C LEU A 78 -6.78 -9.23 2.08
N GLU A 79 -6.91 -9.11 0.76
CA GLU A 79 -7.25 -7.85 0.08
C GLU A 79 -8.60 -7.29 0.55
N ARG A 80 -9.63 -8.15 0.67
CA ARG A 80 -10.93 -7.75 1.24
C ARG A 80 -10.82 -7.35 2.72
N MET A 81 -10.00 -8.05 3.51
CA MET A 81 -9.76 -7.69 4.92
C MET A 81 -8.99 -6.37 5.07
N VAL A 82 -8.10 -6.05 4.11
CA VAL A 82 -7.39 -4.77 4.03
C VAL A 82 -8.38 -3.64 3.79
N GLU A 83 -9.32 -3.83 2.88
CA GLU A 83 -10.38 -2.86 2.57
C GLU A 83 -11.35 -2.63 3.75
N GLU A 84 -11.63 -3.66 4.57
CA GLU A 84 -12.70 -3.62 5.58
C GLU A 84 -12.29 -3.28 7.02
N GLY A 85 -11.01 -3.33 7.42
CA GLY A 85 -10.69 -3.02 8.83
C GLY A 85 -9.32 -3.40 9.35
N LEU A 86 -8.27 -3.29 8.54
CA LEU A 86 -6.90 -3.58 8.95
C LEU A 86 -6.30 -2.57 9.94
N GLY A 87 -7.03 -1.52 10.35
CA GLY A 87 -6.50 -0.48 11.25
C GLY A 87 -5.85 -1.01 12.53
N ALA A 88 -6.34 -2.12 13.10
CA ALA A 88 -5.75 -2.74 14.28
C ALA A 88 -4.47 -3.54 14.00
N MET A 89 -4.40 -4.26 12.88
CA MET A 89 -3.18 -5.00 12.49
C MET A 89 -2.11 -4.05 11.93
N VAL A 90 -2.54 -2.98 11.25
CA VAL A 90 -1.69 -1.89 10.75
C VAL A 90 -1.15 -1.09 11.92
N PHE A 91 -1.96 -0.73 12.93
CA PHE A 91 -1.46 -0.13 14.17
C PHE A 91 -0.37 -1.00 14.80
N LEU A 92 -0.59 -2.32 14.88
CA LEU A 92 0.39 -3.23 15.46
C LEU A 92 1.64 -3.38 14.58
N LEU A 93 1.51 -3.37 13.26
CA LEU A 93 2.66 -3.40 12.34
C LEU A 93 3.41 -2.07 12.34
N GLU A 94 2.74 -0.92 12.35
CA GLU A 94 3.34 0.41 12.48
C GLU A 94 4.01 0.60 13.84
N GLU A 95 3.39 0.12 14.93
CA GLU A 95 4.00 0.12 16.26
C GLU A 95 5.21 -0.83 16.28
N THR A 96 5.11 -2.01 15.67
CA THR A 96 6.24 -2.95 15.57
C THR A 96 7.36 -2.40 14.67
N VAL A 97 7.04 -1.76 13.55
CA VAL A 97 8.00 -1.13 12.61
C VAL A 97 8.60 0.14 13.21
N GLY A 98 7.85 0.91 13.99
CA GLY A 98 8.34 2.04 14.77
C GLY A 98 9.24 1.63 15.94
N ILE A 99 9.09 0.40 16.45
CA ILE A 99 9.99 -0.23 17.42
C ILE A 99 11.23 -0.82 16.74
N LEU A 100 11.15 -1.18 15.45
CA LEU A 100 12.31 -1.68 14.72
C LEU A 100 13.28 -0.50 14.49
N PRO A 101 14.51 -0.58 15.02
CA PRO A 101 15.47 0.49 14.83
C PRO A 101 15.67 0.70 13.31
N PRO A 102 15.71 1.96 12.83
CA PRO A 102 15.94 2.23 11.43
C PRO A 102 17.21 1.51 11.02
N SER A 103 17.12 0.67 9.99
CA SER A 103 18.18 -0.21 9.49
C SER A 103 19.32 0.55 8.82
N ARG A 104 19.58 1.80 9.22
CA ARG A 104 20.77 2.57 8.85
C ARG A 104 21.96 2.08 9.68
N GLY A 105 22.46 0.89 9.33
CA GLY A 105 23.82 0.45 9.65
C GLY A 105 23.99 -0.63 10.74
N GLY A 106 22.92 -1.24 11.26
CA GLY A 106 23.01 -2.14 12.41
C GLY A 106 22.11 -3.37 12.37
N GLY A 107 22.33 -4.28 11.41
CA GLY A 107 22.19 -5.74 11.59
C GLY A 107 20.85 -6.39 12.01
N ARG A 108 19.77 -5.65 12.26
CA ARG A 108 18.43 -6.24 12.47
C ARG A 108 17.46 -5.66 11.46
N GLY A 109 17.46 -6.25 10.26
CA GLY A 109 16.38 -6.02 9.30
C GLY A 109 15.06 -6.57 9.82
N LEU A 110 13.97 -6.21 9.13
CA LEU A 110 12.66 -6.81 9.36
C LEU A 110 12.79 -8.35 9.31
N PRO A 111 12.28 -9.10 10.31
CA PRO A 111 12.25 -10.56 10.22
C PRO A 111 11.55 -10.98 8.92
N ALA A 112 12.14 -11.93 8.20
CA ALA A 112 11.71 -12.31 6.84
C ALA A 112 10.25 -12.76 6.78
N GLU A 113 9.70 -13.20 7.91
CA GLU A 113 8.32 -13.60 8.09
C GLU A 113 7.32 -12.43 7.93
N PHE A 114 7.75 -11.19 8.19
CA PHE A 114 6.90 -9.99 8.06
C PHE A 114 6.96 -9.34 6.70
N SER A 115 8.02 -9.60 5.91
CA SER A 115 8.20 -8.96 4.61
C SER A 115 6.97 -9.10 3.71
N PRO A 116 6.31 -10.26 3.56
CA PRO A 116 5.16 -10.36 2.65
C PRO A 116 3.93 -9.57 3.11
N LEU A 117 3.70 -9.47 4.42
CA LEU A 117 2.56 -8.72 4.96
C LEU A 117 2.79 -7.22 4.83
N LEU A 118 4.01 -6.76 5.11
CA LEU A 118 4.40 -5.37 4.95
C LEU A 118 4.44 -4.96 3.47
N GLU A 119 4.93 -5.83 2.59
CA GLU A 119 4.84 -5.67 1.13
C GLU A 119 3.39 -5.49 0.68
N LEU A 120 2.49 -6.36 1.12
CA LEU A 120 1.08 -6.28 0.74
C LEU A 120 0.47 -4.94 1.17
N TRP A 121 0.67 -4.54 2.42
CA TRP A 121 0.11 -3.30 2.96
C TRP A 121 0.71 -2.06 2.31
N LEU A 122 2.04 -1.96 2.19
CA LEU A 122 2.67 -0.79 1.57
C LEU A 122 2.31 -0.68 0.09
N ASN A 123 2.17 -1.80 -0.63
CA ASN A 123 1.66 -1.77 -2.01
C ASN A 123 0.20 -1.31 -2.07
N PHE A 124 -0.65 -1.70 -1.11
CA PHE A 124 -2.01 -1.19 -1.02
C PHE A 124 -2.05 0.32 -0.77
N GLU A 125 -1.25 0.82 0.16
CA GLU A 125 -1.15 2.26 0.43
C GLU A 125 -0.60 3.04 -0.77
N LEU A 126 0.44 2.51 -1.45
CA LEU A 126 0.96 3.09 -2.69
C LEU A 126 -0.11 3.17 -3.78
N ARG A 127 -0.96 2.14 -3.92
CA ARG A 127 -2.08 2.16 -4.86
C ARG A 127 -3.05 3.27 -4.52
N ARG A 128 -3.45 3.41 -3.24
CA ARG A 128 -4.37 4.47 -2.79
C ARG A 128 -3.79 5.87 -3.03
N GLU A 129 -2.54 6.10 -2.63
CA GLU A 129 -1.85 7.39 -2.81
C GLU A 129 -1.69 7.74 -4.31
N MET A 130 -1.38 6.74 -5.15
CA MET A 130 -1.34 6.91 -6.61
C MET A 130 -2.71 7.27 -7.19
N GLU A 131 -3.79 6.66 -6.68
CA GLU A 131 -5.17 6.98 -7.09
C GLU A 131 -5.62 8.37 -6.64
N GLU A 132 -5.19 8.83 -5.47
CA GLU A 132 -5.40 10.20 -4.98
C GLU A 132 -4.57 11.23 -5.77
N GLY A 133 -3.50 10.80 -6.45
CA GLY A 133 -2.59 11.64 -7.21
C GLY A 133 -1.58 12.38 -6.33
N THR A 134 -1.22 11.81 -5.17
CA THR A 134 -0.23 12.36 -4.24
C THR A 134 1.17 11.79 -4.55
N PHE A 135 1.72 12.14 -5.72
CA PHE A 135 2.94 11.52 -6.25
C PHE A 135 4.19 11.71 -5.38
N GLU A 136 4.29 12.80 -4.62
CA GLU A 136 5.37 13.01 -3.65
C GLU A 136 5.38 11.91 -2.57
N ARG A 137 4.21 11.62 -1.97
CA ARG A 137 4.05 10.55 -0.97
C ARG A 137 4.35 9.17 -1.55
N VAL A 138 3.91 8.94 -2.79
CA VAL A 138 4.24 7.71 -3.53
C VAL A 138 5.76 7.56 -3.66
N ALA A 139 6.49 8.63 -4.01
CA ALA A 139 7.94 8.58 -4.14
C ALA A 139 8.63 8.26 -2.80
N GLU A 140 8.22 8.92 -1.71
CA GLU A 140 8.72 8.68 -0.35
C GLU A 140 8.51 7.22 0.07
N ARG A 141 7.31 6.68 -0.15
CA ARG A 141 6.98 5.31 0.22
C ARG A 141 7.67 4.26 -0.64
N MET A 142 7.87 4.54 -1.93
CA MET A 142 8.70 3.67 -2.78
C MET A 142 10.17 3.65 -2.30
N GLU A 143 10.70 4.75 -1.77
CA GLU A 143 12.02 4.78 -1.16
C GLU A 143 12.05 3.96 0.14
N GLU A 144 11.07 4.14 1.01
CA GLU A 144 10.92 3.35 2.25
C GLU A 144 10.90 1.84 1.96
N MET A 145 10.09 1.41 1.00
CA MET A 145 10.05 0.01 0.58
C MET A 145 11.41 -0.48 0.07
N ARG A 146 12.15 0.37 -0.65
CA ARG A 146 13.48 0.03 -1.16
C ARG A 146 14.51 -0.09 -0.02
N GLU A 147 14.51 0.84 0.94
CA GLU A 147 15.36 0.78 2.13
C GLU A 147 15.10 -0.50 2.95
N LEU A 148 13.84 -0.95 2.98
CA LEU A 148 13.41 -2.20 3.65
C LEU A 148 13.57 -3.47 2.78
N SER A 149 14.08 -3.35 1.55
CA SER A 149 14.22 -4.46 0.59
C SER A 149 12.90 -5.19 0.29
N LEU A 150 11.78 -4.45 0.29
CA LEU A 150 10.45 -4.94 0.02
C LEU A 150 10.12 -4.83 -1.47
N ARG A 151 9.34 -5.79 -1.99
CA ARG A 151 8.89 -5.80 -3.38
C ARG A 151 7.79 -4.76 -3.63
N ILE A 152 8.01 -3.96 -4.67
CA ILE A 152 7.02 -3.01 -5.18
C ILE A 152 6.28 -3.65 -6.37
N ASP A 153 4.96 -3.55 -6.40
CA ASP A 153 4.10 -3.99 -7.51
C ASP A 153 4.16 -2.97 -8.67
N GLU A 154 5.34 -2.87 -9.28
CA GLU A 154 5.60 -1.94 -10.38
C GLU A 154 4.62 -2.07 -11.56
N PRO A 155 4.22 -3.28 -12.02
CA PRO A 155 3.28 -3.41 -13.13
C PRO A 155 1.92 -2.75 -12.84
N PHE A 156 1.37 -2.97 -11.64
CA PHE A 156 0.07 -2.42 -11.28
C PHE A 156 0.15 -0.90 -11.05
N LEU A 157 1.18 -0.42 -10.35
CA LEU A 157 1.40 1.02 -10.16
C LEU A 157 1.64 1.76 -11.49
N SER A 158 2.38 1.15 -12.43
CA SER A 158 2.59 1.71 -13.77
C SER A 158 1.28 1.83 -14.54
N LEU A 159 0.35 0.89 -14.38
CA LEU A 159 -0.98 0.94 -15.00
C LEU A 159 -1.84 2.07 -14.41
N ILE A 160 -1.84 2.26 -13.08
CA ILE A 160 -2.56 3.37 -12.43
C ILE A 160 -1.97 4.70 -12.90
N LEU A 161 -0.64 4.84 -12.86
CA LEU A 161 0.05 6.05 -13.29
C LEU A 161 -0.26 6.40 -14.74
N SER A 162 -0.28 5.42 -15.65
CA SER A 162 -0.73 5.61 -17.05
C SER A 162 -2.12 6.24 -17.16
N ARG A 163 -3.08 5.77 -16.34
CA ARG A 163 -4.45 6.28 -16.34
C ARG A 163 -4.48 7.71 -15.80
N LYS A 164 -3.77 7.98 -14.71
CA LYS A 164 -3.69 9.31 -14.08
C LYS A 164 -3.03 10.35 -14.97
N LEU A 165 -1.90 10.02 -15.61
CA LEU A 165 -1.25 10.91 -16.58
C LEU A 165 -2.18 11.21 -17.77
N ALA A 166 -2.93 10.22 -18.25
CA ALA A 166 -3.91 10.44 -19.32
C ALA A 166 -5.11 11.29 -18.88
N GLU A 167 -5.54 11.18 -17.62
CA GLU A 167 -6.57 12.02 -17.01
C GLU A 167 -6.09 13.47 -16.90
N HIS A 168 -4.92 13.70 -16.30
CA HIS A 168 -4.30 15.02 -16.17
C HIS A 168 -4.07 15.68 -17.54
N ALA A 169 -3.51 14.95 -18.51
CA ALA A 169 -3.36 15.45 -19.88
C ALA A 169 -4.70 15.82 -20.53
N GLY A 170 -5.81 15.21 -20.11
CA GLY A 170 -7.16 15.55 -20.56
C GLY A 170 -7.76 16.80 -19.93
N ARG A 171 -7.23 17.23 -18.78
CA ARG A 171 -7.65 18.45 -18.09
C ARG A 171 -6.92 19.69 -18.60
N LEU A 172 -5.80 19.50 -19.30
CA LEU A 172 -5.07 20.58 -19.96
C LEU A 172 -5.95 21.26 -21.01
N THR A 173 -5.99 22.58 -20.96
CA THR A 173 -6.82 23.41 -21.86
C THR A 173 -5.99 24.13 -22.93
N GLY A 174 -4.68 24.25 -22.71
CA GLY A 174 -3.78 25.13 -23.47
C GLY A 174 -3.75 26.56 -22.92
N GLY A 175 -4.10 26.76 -21.65
CA GLY A 175 -4.29 28.07 -21.00
C GLY A 175 -3.44 28.26 -19.75
N GLU A 176 -3.49 29.47 -19.17
CA GLU A 176 -2.68 29.85 -18.01
C GLU A 176 -2.96 29.02 -16.74
N GLY A 177 -4.20 28.52 -16.62
CA GLY A 177 -4.63 27.69 -15.48
C GLY A 177 -4.04 26.27 -15.45
N ASP A 178 -3.27 25.87 -16.46
CA ASP A 178 -2.76 24.50 -16.57
C ASP A 178 -1.48 24.24 -15.77
N LEU A 179 -0.86 25.27 -15.18
CA LEU A 179 0.44 25.16 -14.50
C LEU A 179 0.47 24.06 -13.43
N GLU A 180 -0.58 23.98 -12.61
CA GLU A 180 -0.68 22.99 -11.53
C GLU A 180 -0.86 21.56 -12.07
N VAL A 181 -1.61 21.41 -13.17
CA VAL A 181 -1.77 20.11 -13.83
C VAL A 181 -0.45 19.64 -14.43
N LEU A 182 0.32 20.55 -15.02
CA LEU A 182 1.64 20.26 -15.58
C LEU A 182 2.64 19.84 -14.49
N LYS A 183 2.64 20.49 -13.33
CA LYS A 183 3.46 20.09 -12.18
C LYS A 183 3.14 18.67 -11.71
N ARG A 184 1.87 18.34 -11.53
CA ARG A 184 1.46 16.98 -11.14
C ARG A 184 1.85 15.93 -12.16
N MET A 185 1.76 16.26 -13.45
CA MET A 185 2.26 15.36 -14.50
C MET A 185 3.78 15.19 -14.43
N GLU A 186 4.54 16.25 -14.18
CA GLU A 186 6.00 16.22 -13.99
C GLU A 186 6.38 15.34 -12.79
N GLU A 187 5.71 15.51 -11.65
CA GLU A 187 5.89 14.68 -10.45
C GLU A 187 5.59 13.21 -10.73
N GLY A 188 4.44 12.90 -11.33
CA GLY A 188 4.08 11.52 -11.68
C GLY A 188 5.06 10.88 -12.69
N LEU A 189 5.58 11.65 -13.65
CA LEU A 189 6.57 11.20 -14.63
C LEU A 189 7.97 11.02 -14.02
N SER A 190 8.25 11.61 -12.86
CA SER A 190 9.53 11.46 -12.15
C SER A 190 9.63 10.15 -11.36
N LEU A 191 8.51 9.48 -11.12
CA LEU A 191 8.48 8.21 -10.42
C LEU A 191 9.25 7.13 -11.20
N PRO A 192 9.97 6.21 -10.52
CA PRO A 192 10.75 5.16 -11.16
C PRO A 192 9.86 4.01 -11.67
N LEU A 193 8.80 4.34 -12.39
CA LEU A 193 7.82 3.42 -12.97
C LEU A 193 7.89 3.48 -14.50
N ARG A 194 7.26 2.51 -15.16
CA ARG A 194 7.24 2.41 -16.63
C ARG A 194 5.81 2.49 -17.16
N PRO A 195 5.12 3.64 -16.99
CA PRO A 195 3.77 3.79 -17.50
C PRO A 195 3.76 3.76 -19.04
N ASN A 196 2.68 3.22 -19.61
CA ASN A 196 2.31 3.49 -21.00
C ASN A 196 1.82 4.95 -21.14
N LEU A 197 2.57 5.74 -21.92
CA LEU A 197 2.36 7.19 -22.06
C LEU A 197 1.50 7.59 -23.27
N TRP A 198 1.10 6.65 -24.13
CA TRP A 198 0.49 6.94 -25.43
C TRP A 198 -0.71 7.89 -25.35
N ARG A 199 -1.63 7.65 -24.42
CA ARG A 199 -2.83 8.49 -24.27
C ARG A 199 -2.50 9.91 -23.83
N ALA A 200 -1.55 10.09 -22.92
CA ALA A 200 -1.10 11.40 -22.48
C ALA A 200 -0.36 12.14 -23.62
N GLN A 201 0.53 11.44 -24.32
CA GLN A 201 1.26 11.94 -25.49
C GLN A 201 0.32 12.50 -26.57
N VAL A 202 -0.70 11.74 -26.98
CA VAL A 202 -1.67 12.17 -28.01
C VAL A 202 -2.42 13.42 -27.59
N LYS A 203 -2.83 13.51 -26.31
CA LYS A 203 -3.55 14.69 -25.79
C LYS A 203 -2.66 15.93 -25.76
N CYS A 204 -1.45 15.82 -25.20
CA CYS A 204 -0.49 16.92 -25.16
C CYS A 204 -0.08 17.36 -26.57
N PHE A 205 0.16 16.44 -27.50
CA PHE A 205 0.52 16.76 -28.88
C PHE A 205 -0.53 17.65 -29.57
N ARG A 206 -1.83 17.39 -29.34
CA ARG A 206 -2.93 18.22 -29.88
C ARG A 206 -2.96 19.64 -29.29
N LEU A 207 -2.38 19.86 -28.13
CA LEU A 207 -2.33 21.16 -27.46
C LEU A 207 -1.06 21.95 -27.75
N ARG A 208 -0.08 21.36 -28.46
CA ARG A 208 1.21 22.00 -28.81
C ARG A 208 1.04 23.42 -29.32
N GLU A 209 0.21 23.62 -30.34
CA GLU A 209 0.06 24.91 -31.00
C GLU A 209 -0.51 25.97 -30.05
N LYS A 210 -1.48 25.58 -29.22
CA LYS A 210 -2.06 26.47 -28.20
C LYS A 210 -1.02 26.93 -27.19
N TYR A 211 -0.22 25.99 -26.68
CA TYR A 211 0.84 26.31 -25.73
C TYR A 211 1.99 27.10 -26.36
N SER A 212 2.33 26.85 -27.62
CA SER A 212 3.37 27.64 -28.32
C SER A 212 2.94 29.09 -28.55
N ALA A 213 1.63 29.35 -28.61
CA ALA A 213 1.05 30.68 -28.72
C ALA A 213 0.82 31.36 -27.36
N GLN A 214 1.15 30.70 -26.24
CA GLN A 214 0.94 31.28 -24.90
C GLN A 214 1.94 32.40 -24.59
N VAL A 215 1.43 33.46 -23.95
CA VAL A 215 2.24 34.59 -23.51
C VAL A 215 2.90 34.29 -22.15
N ASP A 216 2.27 33.48 -21.31
CA ASP A 216 2.88 33.06 -20.04
C ASP A 216 3.99 32.02 -20.28
N ARG A 217 5.22 32.51 -20.17
CA ARG A 217 6.45 31.72 -20.28
C ARG A 217 6.52 30.55 -19.30
N ARG A 218 5.96 30.66 -18.09
CA ARG A 218 6.04 29.61 -17.07
C ARG A 218 5.24 28.38 -17.47
N VAL A 219 4.07 28.61 -18.05
CA VAL A 219 3.18 27.55 -18.53
C VAL A 219 3.80 26.87 -19.74
N TRP A 220 4.39 27.63 -20.66
CA TRP A 220 5.12 27.08 -21.80
C TRP A 220 6.32 26.23 -21.35
N GLU A 221 7.15 26.73 -20.45
CA GLU A 221 8.30 25.99 -19.91
C GLU A 221 7.87 24.71 -19.19
N GLY A 222 6.78 24.76 -18.41
CA GLY A 222 6.19 23.58 -17.78
C GLY A 222 5.73 22.55 -18.81
N PHE A 223 5.04 22.99 -19.87
CA PHE A 223 4.61 22.11 -20.95
C PHE A 223 5.80 21.51 -21.70
N GLN A 224 6.88 22.26 -21.92
CA GLN A 224 8.12 21.74 -22.49
C GLN A 224 8.79 20.68 -21.62
N ARG A 225 8.83 20.87 -20.29
CA ARG A 225 9.37 19.85 -19.36
C ARG A 225 8.57 18.56 -19.43
N VAL A 226 7.25 18.65 -19.31
CA VAL A 226 6.34 17.50 -19.45
C VAL A 226 6.50 16.86 -20.83
N GLY A 227 6.59 17.66 -21.90
CA GLY A 227 6.80 17.18 -23.26
C GLY A 227 8.07 16.35 -23.42
N ARG A 228 9.19 16.80 -22.83
CA ARG A 228 10.45 16.03 -22.83
C ARG A 228 10.31 14.70 -22.08
N LEU A 229 9.69 14.72 -20.89
CA LEU A 229 9.44 13.50 -20.11
C LEU A 229 8.50 12.52 -20.84
N LEU A 230 7.54 13.06 -21.60
CA LEU A 230 6.67 12.29 -22.48
C LEU A 230 7.35 11.88 -23.81
N ASN A 231 8.62 12.22 -24.06
CA ASN A 231 9.30 12.01 -25.34
C ASN A 231 8.55 12.61 -26.55
N LEU A 232 7.87 13.74 -26.36
CA LEU A 232 7.24 14.50 -27.43
C LEU A 232 8.25 15.42 -28.13
N ARG A 233 8.19 15.46 -29.45
CA ARG A 233 8.85 16.51 -30.24
C ARG A 233 7.91 17.70 -30.30
N LEU A 234 8.14 18.67 -29.41
CA LEU A 234 7.41 19.93 -29.32
C LEU A 234 8.03 21.01 -30.20
#